data_AF-A0A1F3XX25-F1
#
_entry.id   AF-A0A1F3XX25-F1
#
_cell.length_a   1.000
_cell.length_b   1.000
_cell.length_c   1.000
_cell.angle_alpha   90.00
_cell.angle_beta   90.00
_cell.angle_gamma   90.00
#
_symmetry.space_group_name_H-M   'P 1'
#
loop_
_entity.id
_entity.type
_entity.pdbx_description
1 polymer ?
#
loop_
_entity_poly.entity_id
_entity_poly.type
_entity_poly.pdbx_seq_one_letter_code
_entity_poly.pdbx_strand_id
1 'polypeptide(L)'
;MTYFKRGEHQMSGRQPGKEGYQEAMDAFQLFLKKHPGSRHAPEARFGIAMCLEEMDQLDAAYHHYEALRGQYPAPKVIEIKLVRIRERKAQKSR
;
A
#
# COMPACT_ATOMS: atom_id res chain seq x y z
N MET A 1 30.83 27.12 -18.88
CA MET A 1 30.49 25.79 -18.32
C MET A 1 29.03 25.48 -18.62
N THR A 2 28.82 24.72 -19.69
CA THR A 2 27.52 24.20 -20.15
C THR A 2 27.09 23.00 -19.31
N TYR A 3 25.85 22.94 -18.82
CA TYR A 3 25.00 21.74 -18.81
C TYR A 3 23.55 22.16 -18.55
N PHE A 4 22.94 22.74 -19.59
CA PHE A 4 21.50 22.85 -19.74
C PHE A 4 21.07 21.77 -20.75
N LYS A 5 20.55 20.62 -20.29
CA LYS A 5 19.52 19.81 -20.99
C LYS A 5 19.31 18.44 -20.34
N ARG A 6 18.01 18.13 -20.22
CA ARG A 6 17.39 16.82 -20.46
C ARG A 6 17.31 15.89 -19.25
N GLY A 7 16.11 15.86 -18.71
CA GLY A 7 15.62 14.82 -17.80
C GLY A 7 14.20 15.18 -17.41
N GLU A 8 13.34 15.32 -18.42
CA GLU A 8 11.89 15.34 -18.28
C GLU A 8 11.47 14.32 -17.21
N HIS A 9 11.23 14.76 -15.97
CA HIS A 9 10.45 13.99 -15.00
C HIS A 9 9.00 14.08 -15.47
N GLN A 10 8.71 13.44 -16.60
CA GLN A 10 7.40 12.88 -16.84
C GLN A 10 7.26 11.72 -15.86
N MET A 11 6.96 12.05 -14.60
CA MET A 11 6.17 11.17 -13.74
C MET A 11 4.77 11.12 -14.36
N SER A 12 4.68 10.54 -15.56
CA SER A 12 3.43 10.03 -16.11
C SER A 12 2.91 9.10 -15.03
N GLY A 13 1.80 9.49 -14.42
CA GLY A 13 1.07 8.74 -13.41
C GLY A 13 0.57 7.42 -13.97
N ARG A 14 1.49 6.51 -14.25
CA ARG A 14 1.20 5.11 -14.47
C ARG A 14 1.01 4.53 -13.08
N GLN A 15 -0.16 4.82 -12.50
CA GLN A 15 -0.73 3.93 -11.51
C GLN A 15 -0.59 2.53 -12.10
N PRO A 16 0.10 1.59 -11.42
CA PRO A 16 0.11 0.23 -11.91
C PRO A 16 -1.35 -0.16 -12.11
N GLY A 17 -1.67 -0.76 -13.26
CA GLY A 17 -2.98 -1.37 -13.44
C GLY A 17 -3.21 -2.39 -12.32
N LYS A 18 -4.44 -2.91 -12.18
CA LYS A 18 -4.74 -3.95 -11.18
C LYS A 18 -3.70 -5.09 -11.17
N GLU A 19 -3.15 -5.41 -12.34
CA GLU A 19 -2.05 -6.37 -12.53
C GLU A 19 -0.76 -5.98 -11.80
N GLY A 20 -0.32 -4.73 -11.92
CA GLY A 20 0.91 -4.28 -11.25
C GLY A 20 0.78 -4.20 -9.72
N TYR A 21 -0.43 -3.95 -9.21
CA TYR A 21 -0.70 -4.05 -7.77
C TYR A 21 -0.63 -5.50 -7.29
N GLN A 22 -1.13 -6.45 -8.08
CA GLN A 22 -1.07 -7.86 -7.76
C GLN A 22 0.38 -8.37 -7.74
N GLU A 23 1.21 -7.97 -8.71
CA GLU A 23 2.64 -8.28 -8.75
C GLU A 23 3.37 -7.67 -7.54
N ALA A 24 3.07 -6.42 -7.18
CA ALA A 24 3.64 -5.78 -6.00
C ALA A 24 3.29 -6.53 -4.71
N MET A 25 2.03 -6.97 -4.58
CA MET A 25 1.59 -7.79 -3.46
C MET A 25 2.37 -9.11 -3.39
N ASP A 26 2.59 -9.79 -4.51
CA ASP A 26 3.34 -11.05 -4.56
C ASP A 26 4.80 -10.84 -4.13
N ALA A 27 5.43 -9.76 -4.61
CA ALA A 27 6.78 -9.37 -4.20
C ALA A 27 6.87 -9.10 -2.68
N PHE A 28 5.90 -8.38 -2.10
CA PHE A 28 5.83 -8.16 -0.66
C PHE A 28 5.60 -9.46 0.12
N GLN A 29 4.75 -10.35 -0.36
CA GLN A 29 4.51 -11.65 0.27
C GLN A 29 5.78 -12.53 0.24
N LEU A 30 6.51 -12.53 -0.88
CA LEU A 30 7.78 -13.23 -0.99
C LEU A 30 8.82 -12.66 -0.03
N PHE A 31 8.89 -11.33 0.10
CA PHE A 31 9.74 -10.66 1.07
C PHE A 31 9.41 -11.10 2.49
N LEU A 32 8.13 -11.14 2.86
CA LEU A 32 7.67 -11.59 4.19
C LEU A 32 7.99 -13.07 4.45
N LYS A 33 7.90 -13.92 3.42
CA LYS A 33 8.29 -15.34 3.53
C LYS A 33 9.80 -15.50 3.75
N LYS A 34 10.62 -14.72 3.04
CA LYS A 34 12.09 -14.76 3.17
C LYS A 34 12.59 -14.09 4.43
N HIS A 35 11.92 -13.04 4.88
CA HIS A 35 12.34 -12.18 5.98
C HIS A 35 11.21 -11.89 6.99
N PRO A 36 10.66 -12.91 7.65
CA PRO A 36 9.47 -12.76 8.51
C PRO A 36 9.72 -11.89 9.75
N GLY A 37 10.97 -11.81 10.23
CA GLY A 37 11.37 -11.01 11.40
C GLY A 37 12.08 -9.70 11.06
N SER A 38 12.09 -9.27 9.80
CA SER A 38 12.75 -8.02 9.42
C SER A 38 12.00 -6.82 9.98
N ARG A 39 12.73 -5.76 10.33
CA ARG A 39 12.15 -4.46 10.69
C ARG A 39 11.23 -3.88 9.61
N HIS A 40 11.41 -4.31 8.35
CA HIS A 40 10.59 -3.89 7.21
C HIS A 40 9.40 -4.82 6.95
N ALA A 41 9.22 -5.90 7.72
CA ALA A 41 8.06 -6.77 7.58
C ALA A 41 6.72 -6.03 7.79
N PRO A 42 6.58 -5.13 8.78
CA PRO A 42 5.37 -4.31 8.91
C PRO A 42 5.17 -3.37 7.71
N GLU A 43 6.23 -2.81 7.14
CA GLU A 43 6.18 -1.96 5.93
C GLU A 43 5.72 -2.75 4.69
N ALA A 44 6.23 -3.97 4.48
CA ALA A 44 5.80 -4.82 3.37
C ALA A 44 4.32 -5.19 3.48
N ARG A 45 3.85 -5.53 4.69
CA ARG A 45 2.42 -5.76 4.97
C ARG A 45 1.57 -4.51 4.71
N PHE A 46 2.10 -3.32 5.03
CA PHE A 46 1.44 -2.05 4.74
C PHE A 46 1.34 -1.81 3.24
N GLY A 47 2.39 -2.12 2.48
CA GLY A 47 2.39 -2.11 1.01
C GLY A 47 1.26 -2.96 0.42
N ILE A 48 1.09 -4.20 0.90
CA ILE A 48 -0.01 -5.09 0.48
C ILE A 48 -1.38 -4.44 0.73
N ALA A 49 -1.58 -3.85 1.91
CA ALA A 49 -2.83 -3.19 2.26
C ALA A 49 -3.13 -1.98 1.34
N MET A 50 -2.10 -1.21 0.97
CA MET A 50 -2.23 -0.11 0.01
C MET A 50 -2.61 -0.61 -1.38
N CYS A 51 -1.96 -1.67 -1.87
CA CYS A 51 -2.28 -2.25 -3.18
C CYS A 51 -3.77 -2.66 -3.24
N LEU A 52 -4.28 -3.30 -2.18
CA LEU A 52 -5.69 -3.67 -2.08
C LEU A 52 -6.63 -2.45 -2.06
N GLU A 53 -6.22 -1.36 -1.38
CA GLU A 53 -6.98 -0.10 -1.33
C GLU A 53 -7.09 0.55 -2.73
N GLU A 54 -6.00 0.51 -3.50
CA GLU A 54 -5.95 1.03 -4.89
C GLU A 54 -6.71 0.13 -5.86
N MET A 55 -6.69 -1.19 -5.64
CA MET A 55 -7.51 -2.17 -6.37
C MET A 55 -8.99 -2.11 -5.99
N ASP A 56 -9.36 -1.20 -5.08
CA ASP A 56 -10.73 -0.98 -4.61
C ASP A 56 -11.30 -2.17 -3.81
N GLN A 57 -10.42 -3.08 -3.37
CA GLN A 57 -10.70 -4.22 -2.50
C GLN A 57 -10.69 -3.77 -1.03
N LEU A 58 -11.61 -2.88 -0.69
CA LEU A 58 -11.67 -2.19 0.61
C LEU A 58 -11.79 -3.15 1.81
N ASP A 59 -12.54 -4.24 1.67
CA ASP A 59 -12.65 -5.26 2.73
C ASP A 59 -11.31 -5.93 3.04
N ALA A 60 -10.61 -6.39 2.00
CA ALA A 60 -9.29 -7.00 2.16
C ALA A 60 -8.29 -5.98 2.73
N ALA A 61 -8.24 -4.77 2.16
CA ALA A 61 -7.37 -3.69 2.64
C ALA A 61 -7.60 -3.42 4.14
N TYR A 62 -8.86 -3.35 4.57
CA TYR A 62 -9.22 -3.13 5.97
C TYR A 62 -8.64 -4.21 6.89
N HIS A 63 -8.80 -5.49 6.55
CA HIS A 63 -8.27 -6.59 7.36
C HIS A 63 -6.74 -6.54 7.46
N HIS A 64 -6.04 -6.21 6.36
CA HIS A 64 -4.59 -6.07 6.38
C HIS A 64 -4.12 -4.89 7.25
N TYR A 65 -4.78 -3.74 7.17
CA TYR A 65 -4.47 -2.61 8.06
C TYR A 65 -4.82 -2.93 9.52
N GLU A 66 -5.90 -3.65 9.77
CA GLU A 66 -6.29 -4.05 11.13
C GLU A 66 -5.26 -4.99 11.75
N ALA A 67 -4.75 -5.96 10.99
CA ALA A 67 -3.69 -6.85 11.45
C ALA A 67 -2.38 -6.09 11.79
N LEU A 68 -2.14 -4.94 11.17
CA LEU A 68 -1.01 -4.06 11.47
C LEU A 68 -1.22 -3.19 12.71
N ARG A 69 -2.45 -3.10 13.22
CA ARG A 69 -2.77 -2.30 14.40
C ARG A 69 -2.03 -2.86 15.61
N GLY A 70 -1.19 -2.03 16.23
CA GLY A 70 -0.36 -2.41 17.37
C GLY A 70 0.97 -3.10 17.01
N GLN A 71 1.18 -3.52 15.76
CA GLN A 71 2.45 -4.06 15.27
C GLN A 71 3.25 -3.02 14.47
N TYR A 72 2.57 -2.05 13.86
CA TYR A 72 3.21 -1.01 13.06
C TYR A 72 3.74 0.13 13.95
N PRO A 73 4.98 0.61 13.75
CA PRO A 73 5.59 1.64 14.60
C PRO A 73 4.86 2.99 14.59
N ALA A 74 4.04 3.25 13.57
CA ALA A 74 3.21 4.45 13.46
C ALA A 74 1.70 4.11 13.53
N PRO A 75 1.14 3.90 14.74
CA PRO A 75 -0.26 3.49 14.90
C PRO A 75 -1.26 4.52 14.34
N LYS A 76 -0.90 5.81 14.37
CA LYS A 76 -1.74 6.89 13.82
C LYS A 76 -1.97 6.74 12.31
N VAL A 77 -0.97 6.29 11.58
CA VAL A 77 -1.07 6.07 10.12
C VAL A 77 -2.07 4.95 9.83
N ILE A 78 -1.99 3.86 10.60
CA ILE A 78 -2.93 2.74 10.47
C ILE A 78 -4.36 3.18 10.80
N GLU A 79 -4.55 3.92 11.88
CA GLU A 79 -5.86 4.45 12.28
C GLU A 79 -6.48 5.32 11.17
N ILE A 80 -5.71 6.25 10.60
CA ILE A 80 -6.18 7.11 9.49
C ILE A 80 -6.60 6.25 8.29
N LYS A 81 -5.80 5.25 7.91
CA LYS A 81 -6.12 4.35 6.79
C LYS A 81 -7.42 3.56 7.03
N LEU A 82 -7.58 3.01 8.24
CA LEU A 82 -8.79 2.27 8.63
C LEU A 82 -10.04 3.16 8.57
N VAL A 83 -9.96 4.41 9.06
CA VAL A 83 -11.08 5.37 9.00
C VAL A 83 -11.45 5.67 7.54
N ARG A 84 -10.46 6.02 6.70
CA ARG A 84 -10.70 6.33 5.28
C ARG A 84 -11.36 5.17 4.54
N ILE A 85 -10.94 3.93 4.81
CA ILE A 85 -11.56 2.75 4.19
C ILE A 85 -13.01 2.60 4.64
N ARG A 86 -13.30 2.72 5.94
CA ARG A 86 -14.67 2.64 6.46
C ARG A 86 -15.59 3.68 5.80
N GLU A 87 -15.11 4.91 5.64
CA GLU A 87 -15.86 5.96 4.97
C GLU A 87 -16.13 5.64 3.49
N ARG A 88 -15.12 5.15 2.76
CA ARG A 88 -15.29 4.72 1.35
C ARG A 88 -16.30 3.58 1.22
N LYS A 89 -16.27 2.61 2.14
CA LYS A 89 -17.23 1.49 2.17
C LYS A 89 -18.66 2.00 2.42
N ALA A 90 -18.83 2.92 3.38
CA ALA A 90 -20.14 3.50 3.69
C ALA A 90 -20.72 4.31 2.52
N GLN A 91 -19.88 5.07 1.80
CA GLN A 91 -20.29 5.82 0.63
C GLN A 91 -20.79 4.93 -0.52
N LYS A 92 -20.19 3.74 -0.69
CA LYS A 92 -20.57 2.77 -1.72
C LYS A 92 -21.83 1.97 -1.44
N SER A 93 -22.27 1.92 -0.19
CA SER A 93 -23.46 1.19 0.22
C SER A 93 -24.75 2.03 0.13
N ARG A 94 -24.66 3.26 -0.41
CA ARG A 94 -25.76 4.23 -0.51
C ARG A 94 -26.20 4.38 -1.97
#